data_AF-A0A3C0FTZ5-F1
#
_entry.id   AF-A0A3C0FTZ5-F1
#
_cell.length_a   1.000
_cell.length_b   1.000
_cell.length_c   1.000
_cell.angle_alpha   90.00
_cell.angle_beta   90.00
_cell.angle_gamma   90.00
#
_symmetry.space_group_name_H-M   'P 1'
#
loop_
_entity.id
_entity.type
_entity.pdbx_description
1 polymer ?
#
loop_
_entity_poly.entity_id
_entity_poly.type
_entity_poly.pdbx_seq_one_letter_code
_entity_poly.pdbx_strand_id
1 'polypeptide(L)'
;LDWSKDHLGVVLTVTEGVMPITQEDHALLRLQDHVEGFDDYYLTALHSLTTISGSVIIGLAVMNRKLDTTTAFEASILDEGYAMEKWGDDAEAIARLDRHRAEFLAAGRYLELLG
;
A
#
# COMPACT_ATOMS: atom_id res chain seq x y z
N LEU A 1 9.08 -0.50 6.94
CA LEU A 1 8.79 -1.82 7.57
C LEU A 1 8.90 -1.77 9.09
N ASP A 2 9.82 -0.98 9.66
CA ASP A 2 9.91 -0.82 11.13
C ASP A 2 8.58 -0.42 11.77
N TRP A 3 7.85 0.52 11.15
CA TRP A 3 6.50 0.88 11.63
C TRP A 3 5.54 -0.33 11.72
N SER A 4 5.54 -1.21 10.71
CA SER A 4 4.73 -2.43 10.70
C SER A 4 5.11 -3.35 11.86
N LYS A 5 6.41 -3.52 12.11
CA LYS A 5 6.90 -4.29 13.26
C LYS A 5 6.47 -3.67 14.58
N ASP A 6 6.64 -2.37 14.74
CA ASP A 6 6.46 -1.70 16.03
C ASP A 6 4.99 -1.44 16.38
N HIS A 7 4.14 -1.18 15.38
CA HIS A 7 2.74 -0.77 15.58
C HIS A 7 1.73 -1.86 15.24
N LEU A 8 2.02 -2.67 14.22
CA LEU A 8 1.16 -3.80 13.85
C LEU A 8 1.68 -5.12 14.43
N GLY A 9 2.92 -5.13 14.91
CA GLY A 9 3.60 -6.36 15.26
C GLY A 9 3.95 -7.23 14.04
N VAL A 10 3.78 -6.76 12.82
CA VAL A 10 4.00 -7.58 11.63
C VAL A 10 5.46 -7.43 11.21
N VAL A 11 6.24 -8.50 11.34
CA VAL A 11 7.63 -8.58 10.89
C VAL A 11 7.65 -9.31 9.56
N LEU A 12 8.00 -8.59 8.49
CA LEU A 12 8.16 -9.18 7.16
C LEU A 12 9.63 -9.34 6.82
N THR A 13 9.96 -10.47 6.22
CA THR A 13 11.26 -10.72 5.63
C THR A 13 11.31 -10.10 4.24
N VAL A 14 12.39 -9.37 3.94
CA VAL A 14 12.66 -8.79 2.61
C VAL A 14 13.53 -9.76 1.82
N THR A 15 13.32 -9.82 0.51
CA THR A 15 14.12 -10.64 -0.42
C THR A 15 14.66 -9.78 -1.54
N GLU A 16 15.69 -10.28 -2.22
CA GLU A 16 16.24 -9.71 -3.44
C GLU A 16 16.13 -10.74 -4.59
N GLY A 17 15.91 -10.24 -5.80
CA GLY A 17 15.69 -11.08 -6.97
C GLY A 17 14.23 -11.49 -7.15
N VAL A 18 14.00 -12.51 -7.97
CA VAL A 18 12.64 -12.90 -8.43
C VAL A 18 12.06 -14.10 -7.70
N MET A 19 12.85 -14.76 -6.83
CA MET A 19 12.38 -15.94 -6.12
C MET A 19 11.52 -15.52 -4.92
N PRO A 20 10.24 -15.92 -4.88
CA PRO A 20 9.38 -15.60 -3.74
C PRO A 20 9.90 -16.30 -2.49
N ILE A 21 9.81 -15.62 -1.36
CA ILE A 21 10.08 -16.18 -0.05
C ILE A 21 8.77 -16.33 0.74
N THR A 22 8.70 -17.38 1.55
CA THR A 22 7.60 -17.57 2.49
C THR A 22 7.80 -16.64 3.68
N GLN A 23 6.73 -15.96 4.09
CA GLN A 23 6.70 -15.18 5.33
C GLN A 23 6.36 -16.09 6.50
N GLU A 24 6.81 -15.76 7.70
CA GLU A 24 6.46 -16.50 8.92
C GLU A 24 4.94 -16.52 9.12
N ASP A 25 4.36 -17.68 9.43
CA ASP A 25 2.90 -17.86 9.59
C ASP A 25 2.31 -16.86 10.59
N HIS A 26 3.01 -16.60 11.69
CA HIS A 26 2.58 -15.64 12.69
C HIS A 26 2.51 -14.19 12.16
N ALA A 27 3.37 -13.79 11.21
CA ALA A 27 3.28 -12.48 10.58
C ALA A 27 2.04 -12.37 9.67
N LEU A 28 1.72 -13.45 8.96
CA LEU A 28 0.51 -13.54 8.12
C LEU A 28 -0.77 -13.54 8.95
N LEU A 29 -0.82 -14.32 10.04
CA LEU A 29 -1.94 -14.32 10.98
C LEU A 29 -2.15 -12.94 11.60
N ARG A 30 -1.08 -12.24 12.00
CA ARG A 30 -1.17 -10.87 12.51
C ARG A 30 -1.75 -9.89 11.49
N LEU A 31 -1.36 -10.01 10.22
CA LEU A 31 -1.97 -9.21 9.15
C LEU A 31 -3.46 -9.52 9.02
N GLN A 32 -3.82 -10.81 9.06
CA GLN A 32 -5.21 -11.24 9.01
C GLN A 32 -6.02 -10.65 10.18
N ASP A 33 -5.52 -10.71 11.41
CA ASP A 33 -6.18 -10.13 12.59
C ASP A 33 -6.44 -8.62 12.43
N HIS A 34 -5.48 -7.87 11.87
CA HIS A 34 -5.69 -6.44 11.57
C HIS A 34 -6.77 -6.21 10.53
N VAL A 35 -6.81 -7.05 9.49
CA VAL A 35 -7.81 -6.94 8.41
C VAL A 35 -9.19 -7.31 8.92
N GLU A 36 -9.33 -8.39 9.68
CA GLU A 36 -10.60 -8.85 10.25
C GLU A 36 -11.20 -7.87 11.28
N GLY A 37 -10.39 -6.98 11.84
CA GLY A 37 -10.85 -5.92 12.73
C GLY A 37 -11.62 -4.78 12.04
N PHE A 38 -11.61 -4.71 10.71
CA PHE A 38 -12.31 -3.66 9.95
C PHE A 38 -13.73 -4.09 9.55
N ASP A 39 -14.66 -3.13 9.55
CA ASP A 39 -15.98 -3.32 8.96
C ASP A 39 -15.96 -3.22 7.42
N ASP A 40 -17.10 -3.48 6.78
CA ASP A 40 -17.24 -3.46 5.32
C ASP A 40 -16.81 -2.12 4.68
N TYR A 41 -17.04 -0.99 5.35
CA TYR A 41 -16.68 0.32 4.83
C TYR A 41 -15.15 0.50 4.85
N TYR A 42 -14.51 0.20 5.97
CA TYR A 42 -13.05 0.28 6.09
C TYR A 42 -12.34 -0.77 5.22
N LEU A 43 -12.91 -1.98 5.07
CA LEU A 43 -12.40 -3.00 4.16
C LEU A 43 -12.46 -2.56 2.70
N THR A 44 -13.52 -1.84 2.29
CA THR A 44 -13.62 -1.27 0.95
C THR A 44 -12.48 -0.28 0.66
N ALA A 45 -12.16 0.58 1.63
CA ALA A 45 -11.02 1.49 1.54
C ALA A 45 -9.69 0.72 1.45
N LEU A 46 -9.47 -0.21 2.38
CA LEU A 46 -8.24 -1.00 2.47
C LEU A 46 -8.00 -1.82 1.21
N HIS A 47 -9.05 -2.41 0.61
CA HIS A 47 -8.94 -3.14 -0.64
C HIS A 47 -8.39 -2.27 -1.77
N SER A 48 -8.96 -1.08 -1.96
CA SER A 48 -8.54 -0.14 -3.01
C SER A 48 -7.10 0.31 -2.79
N LEU A 49 -6.76 0.72 -1.55
CA LEU A 49 -5.40 1.13 -1.20
C LEU A 49 -4.39 -0.01 -1.41
N THR A 50 -4.74 -1.24 -1.02
CA THR A 50 -3.84 -2.40 -1.13
C THR A 50 -3.62 -2.82 -2.58
N THR A 51 -4.67 -2.89 -3.38
CA THR A 51 -4.60 -3.40 -4.76
C THR A 51 -3.87 -2.44 -5.68
N ILE A 52 -4.11 -1.13 -5.54
CA ILE A 52 -3.46 -0.11 -6.36
C ILE A 52 -1.97 0.02 -6.00
N SER A 53 -1.63 0.00 -4.70
CA SER A 53 -0.22 0.07 -4.27
C SER A 53 0.54 -1.26 -4.38
N GLY A 54 -0.17 -2.37 -4.61
CA GLY A 54 0.40 -3.71 -4.49
C GLY A 54 0.88 -4.07 -3.08
N SER A 55 0.48 -3.33 -2.04
CA SER A 55 1.03 -3.48 -0.69
C SER A 55 -0.01 -3.29 0.41
N VAL A 56 -0.29 -4.37 1.15
CA VAL A 56 -1.18 -4.31 2.32
C VAL A 56 -0.58 -3.47 3.44
N ILE A 57 0.75 -3.38 3.54
CA ILE A 57 1.43 -2.55 4.53
C ILE A 57 1.23 -1.07 4.24
N ILE A 58 1.32 -0.66 2.98
CA ILE A 58 1.02 0.73 2.58
C ILE A 58 -0.45 1.05 2.87
N GLY A 59 -1.36 0.15 2.49
CA GLY A 59 -2.79 0.29 2.80
C GLY A 59 -3.05 0.46 4.29
N LEU A 60 -2.53 -0.44 5.14
CA LEU A 60 -2.66 -0.35 6.59
C LEU A 60 -2.01 0.91 7.17
N ALA A 61 -0.90 1.39 6.60
CA ALA A 61 -0.26 2.63 7.04
C ALA A 61 -1.15 3.86 6.80
N VAL A 62 -1.87 3.90 5.68
CA VAL A 62 -2.88 4.94 5.41
C VAL A 62 -4.05 4.82 6.39
N MET A 63 -4.59 3.60 6.57
CA MET A 63 -5.72 3.34 7.50
C MET A 63 -5.40 3.80 8.93
N ASN A 64 -4.14 3.62 9.36
CA ASN A 64 -3.65 4.02 10.68
C ASN A 64 -3.12 5.47 10.74
N ARG A 65 -3.34 6.27 9.69
CA ARG A 65 -2.86 7.67 9.59
C ARG A 65 -1.34 7.82 9.78
N LYS A 66 -0.58 6.75 9.53
CA LYS A 66 0.90 6.78 9.58
C LYS A 66 1.47 7.49 8.35
N LEU A 67 0.83 7.29 7.19
CA LEU A 67 1.13 7.99 5.96
C LEU A 67 -0.16 8.69 5.49
N ASP A 68 -0.03 9.91 5.00
CA ASP A 68 -1.07 10.48 4.16
C ASP A 68 -1.10 9.76 2.79
N THR A 69 -2.21 9.88 2.07
CA THR A 69 -2.38 9.16 0.80
C THR A 69 -1.47 9.62 -0.32
N THR A 70 -0.98 10.85 -0.29
CA THR A 70 -0.04 11.34 -1.32
C THR A 70 1.31 10.67 -1.12
N THR A 71 1.85 10.74 0.10
CA THR A 71 3.13 10.08 0.45
C THR A 71 3.05 8.56 0.27
N ALA A 72 1.93 7.94 0.63
CA ALA A 72 1.71 6.50 0.44
C ALA A 72 1.69 6.10 -1.04
N PHE A 73 1.05 6.90 -1.90
CA PHE A 73 1.05 6.64 -3.34
C PHE A 73 2.46 6.77 -3.92
N GLU A 74 3.19 7.84 -3.59
CA GLU A 74 4.57 8.04 -4.03
C GLU A 74 5.49 6.89 -3.61
N ALA A 75 5.34 6.38 -2.38
CA ALA A 75 6.08 5.21 -1.91
C ALA A 75 5.75 3.93 -2.70
N SER A 76 4.52 3.80 -3.22
CA SER A 76 4.10 2.63 -3.99
C SER A 76 4.61 2.60 -5.43
N ILE A 77 4.99 3.75 -5.98
CA ILE A 77 5.44 3.88 -7.38
C ILE A 77 6.93 4.20 -7.50
N LEU A 78 7.72 3.84 -6.47
CA LEU A 78 9.14 4.17 -6.40
C LEU A 78 9.92 3.64 -7.62
N ASP A 79 9.63 2.40 -8.01
CA ASP A 79 10.30 1.75 -9.15
C ASP A 79 9.90 2.39 -10.48
N GLU A 80 8.61 2.72 -10.66
CA GLU A 80 8.13 3.44 -11.84
C GLU A 80 8.74 4.84 -11.96
N GLY A 81 8.82 5.58 -10.85
CA GLY A 81 9.44 6.90 -10.81
C GLY A 81 10.92 6.82 -11.20
N TYR A 82 11.66 5.86 -10.65
CA TYR A 82 13.05 5.62 -11.02
C TYR A 82 13.20 5.24 -12.50
N ALA A 83 12.32 4.41 -13.04
CA ALA A 83 12.34 4.03 -14.44
C ALA A 83 12.13 5.23 -15.39
N MET A 84 11.16 6.10 -15.08
CA MET A 84 10.89 7.33 -15.84
C MET A 84 12.05 8.30 -15.79
N GLU A 85 12.65 8.52 -14.60
CA GLU A 85 13.85 9.34 -14.46
C GLU A 85 15.02 8.82 -15.30
N LYS A 86 15.17 7.49 -15.40
CA LYS A 86 16.31 6.87 -16.06
C LYS A 86 16.16 6.76 -17.57
N TRP A 87 14.95 6.49 -18.05
CA TRP A 87 14.69 6.13 -19.44
C TRP A 87 13.71 7.07 -20.16
N GLY A 88 13.20 8.08 -19.46
CA GLY A 88 12.26 9.05 -19.98
C GLY A 88 10.81 8.61 -19.81
N ASP A 89 9.92 9.56 -20.08
CA ASP A 89 8.49 9.42 -19.89
C ASP A 89 7.83 8.62 -21.03
N ASP A 90 6.97 7.67 -20.66
CA ASP A 90 6.06 6.98 -21.57
C ASP A 90 4.62 7.47 -21.31
N ALA A 91 3.94 7.93 -22.36
CA ALA A 91 2.62 8.55 -22.23
C ALA A 91 1.55 7.56 -21.71
N GLU A 92 1.65 6.27 -22.04
CA GLU A 92 0.74 5.25 -21.53
C GLU A 92 1.02 4.94 -20.06
N ALA A 93 2.30 4.87 -19.68
CA ALA A 93 2.71 4.68 -18.30
C ALA A 93 2.26 5.85 -17.41
N ILE A 94 2.45 7.10 -17.85
CA ILE A 94 1.96 8.30 -17.14
C ILE A 94 0.44 8.24 -16.99
N ALA A 95 -0.29 7.99 -18.08
CA ALA A 95 -1.74 7.93 -18.02
C ALA A 95 -2.25 6.84 -17.07
N ARG A 96 -1.53 5.72 -16.93
CA ARG A 96 -1.84 4.67 -15.95
C ARG A 96 -1.57 5.14 -14.52
N LEU A 97 -0.41 5.76 -14.27
CA LEU A 97 -0.08 6.30 -12.95
C LEU A 97 -1.07 7.38 -12.51
N ASP A 98 -1.49 8.26 -13.42
CA ASP A 98 -2.49 9.30 -13.11
C ASP A 98 -3.85 8.70 -12.72
N ARG A 99 -4.29 7.65 -13.42
CA ARG A 99 -5.53 6.93 -13.04
C ARG A 99 -5.40 6.28 -11.67
N HIS A 100 -4.31 5.54 -11.44
CA HIS A 100 -4.04 4.92 -10.14
C HIS A 100 -3.96 5.96 -9.03
N ARG A 101 -3.32 7.12 -9.27
CA ARG A 101 -3.23 8.22 -8.32
C ARG A 101 -4.60 8.76 -7.97
N ALA A 102 -5.43 9.03 -8.97
CA ALA A 102 -6.78 9.53 -8.76
C ALA A 102 -7.63 8.55 -7.92
N GLU A 103 -7.55 7.25 -8.24
CA GLU A 103 -8.27 6.21 -7.51
C GLU A 103 -7.74 6.02 -6.07
N PHE A 104 -6.42 6.04 -5.87
CA PHE A 104 -5.79 5.91 -4.57
C PHE A 104 -6.14 7.08 -3.65
N LEU A 105 -6.09 8.31 -4.17
CA LEU A 105 -6.50 9.51 -3.43
C LEU A 105 -8.00 9.52 -3.15
N ALA A 106 -8.84 9.00 -4.06
CA ALA A 106 -10.26 8.85 -3.82
C ALA A 106 -10.54 7.85 -2.68
N ALA A 107 -9.80 6.74 -2.60
CA ALA A 107 -9.89 5.80 -1.47
C ALA A 107 -9.49 6.46 -0.14
N GLY A 108 -8.43 7.28 -0.15
CA GLY A 108 -8.05 8.12 0.99
C GLY A 108 -9.14 9.09 1.43
N ARG A 109 -9.72 9.81 0.47
CA ARG A 109 -10.82 10.74 0.73
C ARG A 109 -12.06 10.02 1.26
N TYR A 110 -12.37 8.85 0.72
CA TYR A 110 -13.46 8.02 1.23
C TYR A 110 -13.22 7.64 2.70
N LEU A 111 -12.00 7.25 3.07
CA LEU A 111 -11.63 6.98 4.46
C LEU A 111 -11.81 8.21 5.38
N GLU A 112 -11.38 9.41 4.93
CA GLU A 112 -11.59 10.67 5.68
C GLU A 112 -13.06 10.97 5.94
N LEU A 113 -13.96 10.56 5.05
CA LEU A 113 -15.40 10.79 5.18
C LEU A 113 -16.07 9.81 6.16
N LEU A 114 -15.41 8.71 6.52
CA LEU A 114 -15.92 7.73 7.49
C LEU A 114 -15.66 8.17 8.95
N GLY A 115 -14.61 8.95 9.23
CA GLY A 115 -14.26 9.41 10.58
C GLY A 115 -12.76 9.53 10.83
#